data_AF-A0A8J7XQE5-F1
#
_entry.id   AF-A0A8J7XQE5-F1
#
_cell.length_a   1.000
_cell.length_b   1.000
_cell.length_c   1.000
_cell.angle_alpha   90.00
_cell.angle_beta   90.00
_cell.angle_gamma   90.00
#
_symmetry.space_group_name_H-M   'P 1'
#
loop_
_entity.id
_entity.type
_entity.pdbx_description
1 polymer ?
#
loop_
_entity_poly.entity_id
_entity_poly.type
_entity_poly.pdbx_seq_one_letter_code
_entity_poly.pdbx_strand_id
1 'polypeptide(L)' 'MNELYELNFSYTTCKDFGYCLYYSIVTFTTLGYGDIHPLGYSHIIASVEALTGAFFIALFVVVFARKMMR' A
#
# COMPACT_ATOMS: atom_id res chain seq x y z
N MET A 1 -20.62 20.42 -21.17
CA MET A 1 -19.45 20.93 -20.42
C MET A 1 -19.39 20.30 -19.02
N ASN A 2 -20.40 20.43 -18.16
CA ASN A 2 -20.39 19.85 -16.78
C ASN A 2 -20.21 18.31 -16.71
N GLU A 3 -20.88 17.52 -17.56
CA GLU A 3 -20.73 16.05 -17.56
C GLU A 3 -19.30 15.58 -17.87
N LEU A 4 -18.55 16.31 -18.71
CA LEU A 4 -17.15 15.98 -19.00
C LEU A 4 -16.25 16.27 -17.80
N TYR A 5 -16.54 17.31 -17.01
CA TYR A 5 -15.80 17.57 -15.77
C TYR A 5 -16.10 16.50 -14.71
N GLU A 6 -17.35 16.04 -14.59
CA GLU A 6 -17.71 14.96 -13.67
C GLU A 6 -17.05 13.62 -14.05
N LEU A 7 -17.00 13.31 -15.34
CA LEU A 7 -16.31 12.12 -15.84
C LEU A 7 -14.78 12.18 -15.61
N ASN A 8 -14.14 13.33 -15.86
CA ASN A 8 -12.71 13.51 -15.59
C ASN A 8 -12.39 13.48 -14.10
N PHE A 9 -13.26 14.03 -13.25
CA PHE A 9 -13.14 13.97 -11.80
C PHE A 9 -13.23 12.52 -11.28
N SER A 10 -14.20 11.75 -11.80
CA SER A 10 -14.37 10.32 -11.48
C SER A 10 -13.16 9.50 -11.93
N TYR A 11 -12.68 9.68 -13.16
CA TYR A 11 -11.50 8.98 -13.69
C TYR A 11 -10.24 9.30 -12.90
N THR A 12 -10.01 10.57 -12.57
CA THR A 12 -8.86 11.01 -11.77
C THR A 12 -8.89 10.40 -10.38
N THR A 13 -10.05 10.41 -9.71
CA THR A 13 -10.21 9.83 -8.37
C THR A 13 -9.92 8.32 -8.36
N CYS A 14 -10.44 7.58 -9.35
CA CYS A 14 -10.17 6.15 -9.50
C CYS A 14 -8.67 5.87 -9.74
N LYS A 15 -8.01 6.72 -10.52
CA LYS A 15 -6.58 6.60 -10.81
C LYS A 15 -5.73 6.88 -9.57
N ASP A 16 -6.03 7.95 -8.85
CA ASP A 16 -5.35 8.34 -7.61
C ASP A 16 -5.52 7.27 -6.52
N PHE A 17 -6.73 6.70 -6.40
CA PHE A 17 -6.98 5.57 -5.51
C PHE A 17 -6.11 4.35 -5.86
N GLY A 18 -5.97 4.04 -7.16
CA GLY A 18 -5.09 2.98 -7.63
C GLY A 18 -3.63 3.22 -7.25
N TYR A 19 -3.14 4.46 -7.36
CA TYR A 19 -1.78 4.82 -6.93
C TYR A 19 -1.59 4.72 -5.42
N CYS A 20 -2.58 5.15 -4.62
CA CYS A 20 -2.53 5.00 -3.16
C CYS A 20 -2.51 3.53 -2.74
N LEU A 21 -3.33 2.68 -3.36
CA LEU A 21 -3.32 1.24 -3.12
C LEU A 21 -1.99 0.60 -3.50
N TYR A 22 -1.45 0.95 -4.66
CA TYR A 22 -0.14 0.46 -5.10
C TYR A 22 0.95 0.84 -4.08
N TYR A 23 0.98 2.11 -3.65
CA TYR A 23 1.92 2.59 -2.64
C TYR A 23 1.80 1.83 -1.32
N SER A 24 0.57 1.60 -0.83
CA SER A 24 0.31 0.84 0.38
C SER A 24 0.81 -0.60 0.27
N ILE A 25 0.51 -1.30 -0.85
CA ILE A 25 0.97 -2.68 -1.08
C ILE A 25 2.50 -2.75 -1.12
N VAL A 26 3.16 -1.86 -1.86
CA VAL A 26 4.62 -1.82 -2.01
C VAL A 26 5.31 -1.53 -0.67
N THR A 27 4.73 -0.64 0.14
CA THR A 27 5.24 -0.30 1.47
C THR A 27 5.02 -1.45 2.46
N PHE A 28 3.80 -2.02 2.51
CA PHE A 28 3.43 -3.14 3.37
C PHE A 28 4.27 -4.39 3.09
N THR A 29 4.57 -4.66 1.82
CA THR A 29 5.44 -5.78 1.41
C THR A 29 6.93 -5.47 1.51
N THR A 30 7.30 -4.25 1.91
CA THR A 30 8.68 -3.76 2.01
C THR A 30 9.47 -3.80 0.68
N LEU A 31 8.76 -3.84 -0.46
CA LEU A 31 9.39 -3.85 -1.79
C LEU A 31 10.10 -2.52 -2.09
N GLY A 32 9.43 -1.40 -1.79
CA GLY A 32 10.01 -0.06 -1.88
C GLY A 32 10.60 0.30 -3.26
N TYR A 33 9.82 0.18 -4.34
CA TYR A 33 10.29 0.50 -5.71
C TYR A 33 10.82 1.94 -5.87
N GLY A 34 10.42 2.87 -5.00
CA GLY A 34 10.89 4.25 -5.03
C GLY A 34 10.33 5.06 -6.20
N ASP A 35 9.21 4.63 -6.78
CA ASP A 35 8.46 5.38 -7.77
C ASP A 35 7.54 6.43 -7.11
N ILE A 36 6.96 6.08 -5.96
CA ILE A 36 6.15 6.97 -5.13
C ILE A 36 6.87 7.22 -3.80
N HIS A 37 7.08 8.50 -3.49
CA HIS A 37 7.74 8.91 -2.25
C HIS A 37 6.74 9.63 -1.34
N PRO A 38 6.59 9.20 -0.07
CA PRO A 38 5.86 9.98 0.91
C PRO A 38 6.57 11.33 1.09
N LEU A 39 5.80 12.40 1.24
CA LEU A 39 6.31 13.74 1.54
C LEU A 39 5.81 14.19 2.91
N GLY A 40 6.71 14.74 3.73
CA GLY A 40 6.39 15.28 5.06
C GLY A 40 5.94 14.22 6.07
N TYR A 41 4.79 14.40 6.71
CA TYR A 41 4.30 13.51 7.77
C TYR A 41 3.97 12.07 7.30
N SER A 42 3.80 11.87 6.00
CA SER A 42 3.55 10.55 5.43
C SER A 42 4.75 9.59 5.55
N HIS A 43 5.97 10.08 5.77
CA HIS A 43 7.14 9.24 6.03
C HIS A 43 6.98 8.37 7.29
N ILE A 44 6.39 8.93 8.35
CA ILE A 44 6.17 8.22 9.61
C ILE A 44 5.13 7.12 9.41
N ILE A 45 4.03 7.46 8.74
CA ILE A 45 2.94 6.52 8.43
C ILE A 45 3.46 5.37 7.58
N ALA A 46 4.24 5.67 6.54
CA ALA A 46 4.86 4.67 5.67
C ALA A 46 5.81 3.74 6.42
N SER A 47 6.61 4.30 7.34
CA SER A 47 7.54 3.52 8.15
C SER A 47 6.80 2.55 9.09
N VAL A 48 5.71 3.02 9.70
CA VAL A 48 4.85 2.18 10.57
C VAL A 48 4.12 1.11 9.74
N GLU A 49 3.65 1.45 8.55
CA GLU A 49 3.02 0.51 7.62
C GLU A 49 4.01 -0.60 7.19
N ALA A 50 5.23 -0.23 6.82
CA ALA A 50 6.27 -1.21 6.49
C ALA A 50 6.63 -2.11 7.69
N LEU A 51 6.74 -1.55 8.89
CA LEU A 51 7.03 -2.30 10.11
C LEU A 51 5.92 -3.31 10.46
N THR A 52 4.66 -2.86 10.38
CA THR A 52 3.51 -3.73 10.63
C THR A 52 3.41 -4.83 9.57
N GLY A 53 3.60 -4.49 8.30
CA GLY A 53 3.64 -5.46 7.20
C GLY A 53 4.68 -6.55 7.38
N ALA A 54 5.92 -6.18 7.74
CA ALA A 54 6.98 -7.14 8.05
C ALA A 54 6.59 -8.09 9.20
N PHE A 55 5.98 -7.55 10.27
CA PHE A 55 5.53 -8.35 11.41
C PHE A 55 4.41 -9.33 11.03
N PHE A 56 3.41 -8.89 10.27
CA PHE A 56 2.31 -9.73 9.80
C PHE A 56 2.79 -10.84 8.85
N ILE A 57 3.69 -10.54 7.91
CA ILE A 57 4.25 -11.54 7.00
C ILE A 57 5.05 -12.58 7.78
N ALA A 58 5.90 -12.16 8.72
CA ALA A 58 6.69 -13.08 9.54
C ALA A 58 5.80 -14.00 10.40
N LEU A 59 4.77 -13.44 11.05
CA LEU A 59 3.80 -14.23 11.80
C LEU A 59 3.03 -15.19 10.91
N PHE A 60 2.57 -14.73 9.74
CA PHE A 60 1.86 -15.56 8.78
C PHE A 60 2.71 -16.75 8.37
N VAL A 61 3.96 -16.54 7.96
CA VAL A 61 4.90 -17.59 7.57
C VAL A 61 5.15 -18.57 8.72
N VAL A 62 5.42 -18.08 9.94
CA VAL A 62 5.67 -18.95 11.10
C VAL A 62 4.44 -19.80 11.44
N VAL A 63 3.25 -19.20 11.48
CA VAL A 63 2.01 -19.91 11.79
C VAL A 63 1.69 -20.94 10.70
N PHE A 64 1.83 -20.58 9.42
CA PHE A 64 1.63 -21.51 8.31
C PHE A 64 2.63 -22.66 8.35
N ALA A 65 3.92 -22.37 8.54
CA ALA A 65 4.97 -23.39 8.63
C ALA A 65 4.72 -24.35 9.81
N ARG A 66 4.32 -23.82 10.97
CA ARG A 66 3.98 -24.62 12.16
C ARG A 66 2.72 -25.47 11.96
N LYS A 67 1.77 -24.99 11.15
CA LYS A 67 0.54 -25.74 10.81
C LYS A 67 0.78 -26.82 9.75
N MET A 68 1.67 -26.61 8.79
CA MET A 68 2.00 -27.59 7.76
C MET A 68 2.91 -28.73 8.25
N MET A 69 3.66 -28.51 9.34
CA MET A 69 4.54 -29.51 9.95
C MET A 69 3.82 -30.46 10.92
N ARG A 70 2.56 -30.15 11.31
CA ARG A 70 1.70 -31.04 12.08
C ARG A 70 0.74 -31.76 11.16
#